data_AF-A0A1G8EW53-F1
#
_entry.id   AF-A0A1G8EW53-F1
#
_cell.length_a   1.000
_cell.length_b   1.000
_cell.length_c   1.000
_cell.angle_alpha   90.00
_cell.angle_beta   90.00
_cell.angle_gamma   90.00
#
_symmetry.space_group_name_H-M   'P 1'
#
loop_
_entity.id
_entity.type
_entity.pdbx_description
1 polymer ?
#
loop_
_entity_poly.entity_id
_entity_poly.type
_entity_poly.pdbx_seq_one_letter_code
_entity_poly.pdbx_strand_id
1 'polypeptide(L)'
;MAVTGIERDNLIYAAQTGDPLAITRLLAVCKADARRYAYKHCQASDVDDAVQESLMVVSRKVKALKVAAAFSSWLFTVIKRECRKLERMMFRHDPLDEEVVEQQLASRSDNELRMDLAAALESLPAHYLEVVLLRDFEELTIEEIATRLGEQTGAIKSRLHRARELVREYMLGSSSISSLGVR
;
A
#
# COMPACT_ATOMS: atom_id res chain seq x y z
N MET A 1 19.14 6.35 -14.75
CA MET A 1 18.82 5.46 -15.90
C MET A 1 17.57 4.69 -15.54
N ALA A 2 16.54 4.76 -16.39
CA ALA A 2 15.33 3.99 -16.19
C ALA A 2 15.63 2.51 -16.49
N VAL A 3 15.61 1.68 -15.45
CA VAL A 3 15.74 0.22 -15.59
C VAL A 3 14.47 -0.30 -16.26
N THR A 4 14.61 -1.09 -17.32
CA THR A 4 13.46 -1.65 -18.04
C THR A 4 12.73 -2.69 -17.18
N GLY A 5 11.44 -2.98 -17.47
CA GLY A 5 10.65 -3.95 -16.69
C GLY A 5 11.30 -5.34 -16.60
N ILE A 6 11.86 -5.83 -17.71
CA ILE A 6 12.54 -7.13 -17.80
C ILE A 6 13.86 -7.13 -16.98
N GLU A 7 14.60 -6.03 -17.02
CA GLU A 7 15.84 -5.87 -16.28
C GLU A 7 15.60 -5.78 -14.76
N ARG A 8 14.46 -5.20 -14.36
CA ARG A 8 14.01 -5.14 -12.96
C ARG A 8 13.62 -6.52 -12.44
N ASP A 9 12.86 -7.30 -13.21
CA ASP A 9 12.45 -8.66 -12.81
C ASP A 9 13.67 -9.57 -12.65
N ASN A 10 14.62 -9.55 -13.59
CA ASN A 10 15.88 -10.29 -13.48
C ASN A 10 16.66 -9.92 -12.21
N LEU A 11 16.67 -8.64 -11.85
CA LEU A 11 17.32 -8.16 -10.63
C LEU A 11 16.61 -8.64 -9.36
N ILE A 12 15.28 -8.72 -9.38
CA ILE A 12 14.48 -9.27 -8.27
C ILE A 12 14.74 -10.77 -8.12
N TYR A 13 14.74 -11.53 -9.21
CA TYR A 13 15.06 -12.96 -9.20
C TYR A 13 16.46 -13.21 -8.65
N ALA A 14 17.46 -12.41 -9.06
CA ALA A 14 18.81 -12.51 -8.53
C ALA A 14 18.86 -12.18 -7.02
N ALA A 15 18.15 -11.13 -6.58
CA ALA A 15 18.08 -10.76 -5.16
C ALA A 15 17.38 -11.83 -4.30
N GLN A 16 16.40 -12.56 -4.84
CA GLN A 16 15.71 -13.65 -4.16
C GLN A 16 16.64 -14.83 -3.81
N THR A 17 17.70 -15.05 -4.60
CA THR A 17 18.72 -16.07 -4.29
C THR A 17 19.52 -15.72 -3.03
N GLY A 18 19.48 -14.45 -2.61
CA GLY A 18 20.25 -13.93 -1.50
C GLY A 18 21.63 -13.44 -1.85
N ASP A 19 21.95 -13.28 -3.13
CA ASP A 19 23.14 -12.59 -3.59
C ASP A 19 23.18 -11.13 -3.04
N PRO A 20 24.16 -10.79 -2.18
CA PRO A 20 24.30 -9.46 -1.61
C PRO A 20 24.45 -8.35 -2.66
N LEU A 21 25.08 -8.63 -3.80
CA LEU A 21 25.28 -7.65 -4.87
C LEU A 21 23.97 -7.37 -5.60
N ALA A 22 23.19 -8.41 -5.90
CA ALA A 22 21.86 -8.27 -6.47
C ALA A 22 20.91 -7.50 -5.55
N ILE A 23 20.91 -7.81 -4.24
CA ILE A 23 20.13 -7.06 -3.25
C ILE A 23 20.55 -5.59 -3.24
N THR A 24 21.84 -5.30 -3.17
CA THR A 24 22.35 -3.92 -3.15
C THR A 24 21.92 -3.13 -4.38
N ARG A 25 22.03 -3.74 -5.56
CA ARG A 25 21.58 -3.12 -6.82
C ARG A 25 20.07 -2.91 -6.84
N LEU A 26 19.29 -3.87 -6.37
CA LEU A 26 17.84 -3.76 -6.28
C LEU A 26 17.43 -2.58 -5.39
N LEU A 27 18.06 -2.45 -4.22
CA LEU A 27 17.83 -1.33 -3.30
C LEU A 27 18.17 0.02 -3.94
N ALA A 28 19.28 0.10 -4.69
CA ALA A 28 19.68 1.33 -5.37
C ALA A 28 18.65 1.75 -6.43
N VAL A 29 18.14 0.80 -7.22
CA VAL A 29 17.15 1.04 -8.27
C VAL A 29 15.79 1.42 -7.67
N CYS A 30 15.33 0.71 -6.64
CA CYS A 30 14.00 0.94 -6.07
C CYS A 30 13.96 2.14 -5.12
N LYS A 31 15.10 2.68 -4.66
CA LYS A 31 15.16 3.85 -3.78
C LYS A 31 14.42 5.07 -4.34
N ALA A 32 14.51 5.32 -5.64
CA ALA A 32 13.81 6.46 -6.27
C ALA A 32 12.29 6.28 -6.24
N ASP A 33 11.80 5.08 -6.56
CA ASP A 33 10.37 4.75 -6.43
C ASP A 33 9.92 4.82 -4.98
N ALA A 34 10.74 4.31 -4.06
CA ALA A 34 10.43 4.34 -2.63
C ALA A 34 10.29 5.77 -2.11
N ARG A 35 11.20 6.65 -2.51
CA ARG A 35 11.16 8.08 -2.18
C ARG A 35 9.93 8.75 -2.76
N ARG A 36 9.58 8.46 -4.03
CA ARG A 36 8.36 8.99 -4.67
C ARG A 36 7.10 8.60 -3.91
N TYR A 37 6.96 7.32 -3.54
CA TYR A 37 5.81 6.85 -2.78
C TYR A 37 5.77 7.45 -1.37
N ALA A 38 6.92 7.50 -0.68
CA ALA A 38 7.02 8.08 0.65
C ALA A 38 6.65 9.58 0.65
N TYR A 39 7.13 10.38 -0.30
CA TYR A 39 6.73 11.80 -0.41
C TYR A 39 5.22 12.01 -0.52
N LYS A 40 4.51 11.09 -1.18
CA LYS A 40 3.05 11.18 -1.31
C LYS A 40 2.31 10.76 -0.03
N HIS A 41 2.93 9.97 0.86
CA HIS A 41 2.23 9.24 1.94
C HIS A 41 2.74 9.51 3.35
N CYS A 42 3.97 9.99 3.51
CA CYS A 42 4.60 10.35 4.77
C CYS A 42 4.49 11.87 5.01
N GLN A 43 4.64 12.29 6.26
CA GLN A 43 5.03 13.67 6.59
C GLN A 43 6.38 14.00 5.94
N ALA A 44 6.61 15.26 5.58
CA ALA A 44 7.85 15.68 4.92
C ALA A 44 9.11 15.35 5.74
N SER A 45 9.03 15.41 7.08
CA SER A 45 10.11 15.04 8.00
C SER A 45 10.44 13.55 8.00
N ASP A 46 9.47 12.69 7.65
CA ASP A 46 9.55 11.24 7.88
C ASP A 46 9.89 10.48 6.60
N VAL A 47 9.95 11.18 5.45
CA VAL A 47 10.18 10.58 4.13
C VAL A 47 11.47 9.78 4.11
N ASP A 48 12.56 10.36 4.60
CA ASP A 48 13.88 9.72 4.54
C ASP A 48 13.95 8.48 5.44
N ASP A 49 13.39 8.57 6.65
CA ASP A 49 13.33 7.47 7.61
C ASP A 49 12.44 6.33 7.11
N ALA A 50 11.25 6.64 6.58
CA ALA A 50 10.36 5.64 6.01
C ALA A 50 10.98 4.91 4.82
N VAL A 51 11.69 5.63 3.95
CA VAL A 51 12.43 5.04 2.84
C VAL A 51 13.53 4.11 3.36
N GLN A 52 14.30 4.55 4.35
CA GLN A 52 15.37 3.73 4.93
C GLN A 52 14.81 2.44 5.54
N GLU A 53 13.80 2.53 6.41
CA GLU A 53 13.16 1.38 7.03
C GLU A 53 12.56 0.43 5.98
N SER A 54 11.93 0.98 4.95
CA SER A 54 11.36 0.20 3.84
C SER A 54 12.44 -0.57 3.08
N LEU A 55 13.56 0.06 2.77
CA LEU A 55 14.69 -0.59 2.09
C LEU A 55 15.31 -1.68 2.96
N MET A 56 15.35 -1.50 4.28
CA MET A 56 15.78 -2.53 5.22
C MET A 56 14.81 -3.72 5.28
N VAL A 57 13.49 -3.48 5.17
CA VAL A 57 12.50 -4.55 5.05
C VAL A 57 12.69 -5.29 3.73
N VAL A 58 12.89 -4.58 2.62
CA VAL A 58 13.14 -5.19 1.30
C VAL A 58 14.37 -6.09 1.36
N SER A 59 15.49 -5.62 1.91
CA SER A 59 16.73 -6.41 1.96
C SER A 59 16.57 -7.73 2.73
N ARG A 60 15.75 -7.73 3.80
CA ARG A 60 15.47 -8.92 4.61
C ARG A 60 14.43 -9.85 3.99
N LYS A 61 13.38 -9.30 3.37
CA LYS A 61 12.19 -10.06 2.97
C LYS A 61 12.08 -10.35 1.48
N VAL A 62 12.92 -9.77 0.62
CA VAL A 62 12.85 -9.99 -0.83
C VAL A 62 12.93 -11.47 -1.22
N LYS A 63 13.67 -12.29 -0.47
CA LYS A 63 13.77 -13.74 -0.68
C LYS A 63 12.43 -14.47 -0.53
N ALA A 64 11.52 -13.94 0.28
CA ALA A 64 10.20 -14.53 0.52
C ALA A 64 9.14 -14.09 -0.51
N LEU A 65 9.46 -13.13 -1.37
CA LEU A 65 8.56 -12.70 -2.44
C LEU A 65 8.43 -13.83 -3.46
N LYS A 66 7.21 -14.35 -3.68
CA LYS A 66 6.99 -15.50 -4.58
C LYS A 66 6.98 -15.12 -6.06
N VAL A 67 6.59 -13.89 -6.38
CA VAL A 67 6.38 -13.43 -7.76
C VAL A 67 7.04 -12.07 -7.96
N ALA A 68 7.99 -11.97 -8.89
CA ALA A 68 8.72 -10.73 -9.16
C ALA A 68 7.81 -9.58 -9.60
N ALA A 69 6.79 -9.87 -10.42
CA ALA A 69 5.78 -8.89 -10.85
C ALA A 69 5.01 -8.24 -9.69
N ALA A 70 4.92 -8.89 -8.51
CA ALA A 70 4.27 -8.34 -7.33
C ALA A 70 5.16 -7.35 -6.55
N PHE A 71 6.44 -7.22 -6.91
CA PHE A 71 7.42 -6.43 -6.15
C PHE A 71 7.00 -4.97 -5.98
N SER A 72 6.49 -4.32 -7.03
CA SER A 72 6.11 -2.91 -6.97
C SER A 72 4.95 -2.67 -5.98
N SER A 73 3.92 -3.50 -6.03
CA SER A 73 2.79 -3.44 -5.10
C SER A 73 3.22 -3.80 -3.67
N TRP A 74 4.09 -4.79 -3.51
CA TRP A 74 4.64 -5.15 -2.21
C TRP A 74 5.50 -4.02 -1.60
N LEU A 75 6.38 -3.41 -2.40
CA LEU A 75 7.20 -2.27 -2.00
C LEU A 75 6.34 -1.09 -1.55
N PHE A 76 5.28 -0.79 -2.30
CA PHE A 76 4.30 0.23 -1.92
C PHE A 76 3.66 -0.04 -0.56
N THR A 77 3.22 -1.28 -0.30
CA THR A 77 2.64 -1.68 0.99
C THR A 77 3.64 -1.52 2.14
N VAL A 78 4.91 -1.90 1.94
CA VAL A 78 5.98 -1.70 2.92
C VAL A 78 6.15 -0.22 3.25
N ILE A 79 6.23 0.65 2.24
CA ILE A 79 6.42 2.10 2.45
C ILE A 79 5.24 2.72 3.17
N LYS A 80 4.02 2.36 2.77
CA LYS A 80 2.79 2.87 3.42
C LYS A 80 2.72 2.45 4.89
N ARG A 81 3.19 1.25 5.23
CA ARG A 81 3.29 0.75 6.60
C ARG A 81 4.30 1.58 7.41
N GLU A 82 5.50 1.82 6.88
CA GLU A 82 6.52 2.60 7.60
C GLU A 82 6.11 4.07 7.78
N CYS A 83 5.50 4.70 6.77
CA CYS A 83 4.93 6.06 6.91
C CYS A 83 3.92 6.14 8.07
N ARG A 84 2.98 5.19 8.14
CA ARG A 84 1.97 5.15 9.21
C ARG A 84 2.56 4.84 10.58
N LYS A 85 3.59 3.99 10.64
CA LYS A 85 4.29 3.70 11.88
C LYS A 85 4.95 4.97 12.43
N LEU A 86 5.63 5.75 11.58
CA LEU A 86 6.26 7.01 11.95
C LEU A 86 5.22 8.05 12.37
N GLU A 87 4.13 8.18 11.62
CA GLU A 87 2.99 9.03 11.97
C GLU A 87 2.42 8.70 13.35
N ARG A 88 2.22 7.41 13.67
CA ARG A 88 1.74 6.96 15.00
C ARG A 88 2.75 7.20 16.12
N MET A 89 4.06 7.13 15.85
CA MET A 89 5.08 7.43 16.86
C MET A 89 5.09 8.93 17.21
N MET A 90 4.81 9.80 16.23
CA MET A 90 4.64 11.24 16.46
C MET A 90 3.31 11.57 17.16
N PHE A 91 2.21 10.97 16.71
CA PHE A 91 0.88 11.15 17.28
C PHE A 91 0.56 9.92 18.14
N ARG A 92 0.95 9.95 19.43
CA ARG A 92 0.68 8.88 20.42
C ARG A 92 -0.82 8.56 20.55
N HIS A 93 -1.41 7.85 19.58
CA HIS A 93 -2.75 7.31 19.65
C HIS A 93 -2.99 6.10 18.74
N ASP A 94 -3.56 5.10 19.40
CA ASP A 94 -4.26 3.89 18.98
C ASP A 94 -3.46 2.64 18.51
N PRO A 95 -3.45 1.56 19.33
CA PRO A 95 -2.96 0.24 18.94
C PRO A 95 -4.10 -0.52 18.26
N LEU A 96 -4.20 -0.45 16.94
CA LEU A 96 -5.02 -1.38 16.18
C LEU A 96 -4.17 -2.57 15.71
N ASP A 97 -4.66 -3.77 16.03
CA ASP A 97 -4.02 -5.08 15.89
C ASP A 97 -3.94 -5.49 14.40
N GLU A 98 -3.01 -4.87 13.66
CA GLU A 98 -2.76 -5.12 12.24
C GLU A 98 -2.41 -6.60 11.95
N GLU A 99 -1.89 -7.33 12.95
CA GLU A 99 -1.54 -8.75 12.85
C GLU A 99 -2.79 -9.63 12.64
N VAL A 100 -3.93 -9.25 13.21
CA VAL A 100 -5.22 -9.93 13.03
C VAL A 100 -5.78 -9.73 11.63
N VAL A 101 -5.65 -8.51 11.09
CA VAL A 101 -6.11 -8.18 9.72
C VAL A 101 -5.23 -8.87 8.67
N GLU A 102 -3.91 -8.91 8.87
CA GLU A 102 -2.99 -9.63 7.98
C GLU A 102 -3.26 -11.14 7.95
N GLN A 103 -3.54 -11.76 9.10
CA GLN A 103 -3.85 -13.20 9.17
C GLN A 103 -5.17 -13.55 8.46
N GLN A 104 -6.19 -12.71 8.58
CA GLN A 104 -7.48 -12.93 7.90
C GLN A 104 -7.34 -12.81 6.37
N LEU A 105 -6.59 -11.82 5.88
CA LEU A 105 -6.38 -11.62 4.45
C LEU A 105 -5.48 -12.69 3.80
N ALA A 106 -4.54 -13.27 4.55
CA ALA A 106 -3.64 -14.32 4.05
C ALA A 106 -4.33 -15.66 3.71
N SER A 107 -5.58 -15.85 4.15
CA SER A 107 -6.38 -17.08 3.92
C SER A 107 -7.18 -17.10 2.62
N ARG A 108 -7.29 -15.95 1.92
CA ARG A 108 -8.10 -15.79 0.70
C ARG A 108 -7.25 -15.83 -0.55
N SER A 109 -7.81 -16.32 -1.66
CA SER A 109 -7.12 -16.24 -2.94
C SER A 109 -7.04 -14.79 -3.44
N ASP A 110 -5.96 -14.46 -4.16
CA ASP A 110 -5.71 -13.13 -4.73
C ASP A 110 -6.86 -12.66 -5.65
N ASN A 111 -7.59 -13.61 -6.25
CA ASN A 111 -8.72 -13.33 -7.14
C ASN A 111 -10.00 -12.98 -6.37
N GLU A 112 -10.31 -13.72 -5.29
CA GLU A 112 -11.45 -13.42 -4.41
C GLU A 112 -11.29 -12.06 -3.74
N LEU A 113 -10.08 -11.74 -3.28
CA LEU A 113 -9.78 -10.43 -2.70
C LEU A 113 -9.99 -9.28 -3.69
N ARG A 114 -9.64 -9.48 -4.97
CA ARG A 114 -9.88 -8.48 -6.02
C ARG A 114 -11.36 -8.29 -6.31
N MET A 115 -12.12 -9.39 -6.40
CA MET A 115 -13.56 -9.33 -6.64
C MET A 115 -14.31 -8.64 -5.48
N ASP A 116 -13.97 -9.00 -4.25
CA ASP A 116 -14.56 -8.39 -3.05
C ASP A 116 -14.19 -6.91 -2.93
N LEU A 117 -12.95 -6.53 -3.26
CA LEU A 117 -12.53 -5.13 -3.28
C LEU A 117 -13.27 -4.33 -4.36
N ALA A 118 -13.45 -4.90 -5.55
CA ALA A 118 -14.21 -4.25 -6.62
C ALA A 118 -15.66 -4.00 -6.19
N ALA A 119 -16.33 -5.01 -5.62
CA ALA A 119 -17.69 -4.88 -5.09
C ALA A 119 -17.77 -3.85 -3.95
N ALA A 120 -16.77 -3.82 -3.06
CA ALA A 120 -16.70 -2.83 -1.99
C ALA A 120 -16.58 -1.40 -2.54
N LEU A 121 -15.75 -1.18 -3.55
CA LEU A 121 -15.59 0.12 -4.20
C LEU A 121 -16.86 0.53 -4.95
N GLU A 122 -17.52 -0.38 -5.67
CA GLU A 122 -18.79 -0.12 -6.35
C GLU A 122 -19.93 0.23 -5.39
N SER A 123 -19.88 -0.27 -4.15
CA SER A 123 -20.87 0.04 -3.12
C SER A 123 -20.72 1.45 -2.52
N LEU A 124 -19.60 2.14 -2.78
CA LEU A 124 -19.37 3.47 -2.23
C LEU A 124 -20.26 4.52 -2.91
N PRO A 125 -20.83 5.47 -2.13
CA PRO A 125 -21.38 6.70 -2.69
C PRO A 125 -20.36 7.40 -3.61
N ALA A 126 -20.85 7.95 -4.73
CA ALA A 126 -20.01 8.50 -5.80
C ALA A 126 -18.94 9.49 -5.32
N HIS A 127 -19.28 10.36 -4.36
CA HIS A 127 -18.36 11.35 -3.80
C HIS A 127 -17.25 10.76 -2.92
N TYR A 128 -17.43 9.54 -2.38
CA TYR A 128 -16.40 8.79 -1.66
C TYR A 128 -15.55 7.97 -2.62
N LEU A 129 -16.18 7.36 -3.63
CA LEU A 129 -15.46 6.65 -4.69
C LEU A 129 -14.53 7.60 -5.45
N GLU A 130 -15.00 8.79 -5.80
CA GLU A 130 -14.23 9.81 -6.52
C GLU A 130 -12.92 10.17 -5.81
N VAL A 131 -12.97 10.47 -4.50
CA VAL A 131 -11.74 10.80 -3.76
C VAL A 131 -10.82 9.60 -3.62
N VAL A 132 -11.35 8.38 -3.52
CA VAL A 132 -10.53 7.14 -3.49
C VAL A 132 -9.86 6.90 -4.84
N LEU A 133 -10.56 7.08 -5.95
CA LEU A 133 -9.98 6.94 -7.29
C LEU A 133 -8.87 7.97 -7.50
N LEU A 134 -9.15 9.25 -7.23
CA LEU A 134 -8.16 10.32 -7.39
C LEU A 134 -6.93 10.08 -6.49
N ARG A 135 -7.13 9.56 -5.28
CA ARG A 135 -6.04 9.35 -4.32
C ARG A 135 -5.25 8.07 -4.55
N ASP A 136 -5.94 6.94 -4.69
CA ASP A 136 -5.35 5.60 -4.65
C ASP A 136 -5.12 5.01 -6.05
N PHE A 137 -5.73 5.57 -7.11
CA PHE A 137 -5.50 5.16 -8.50
C PHE A 137 -4.75 6.22 -9.31
N GLU A 138 -5.16 7.49 -9.25
CA GLU A 138 -4.46 8.59 -9.93
C GLU A 138 -3.28 9.15 -9.12
N GLU A 139 -3.12 8.67 -7.88
CA GLU A 139 -2.05 9.05 -6.96
C GLU A 139 -1.92 10.57 -6.69
N LEU A 140 -3.03 11.31 -6.70
CA LEU A 140 -3.04 12.74 -6.40
C LEU A 140 -2.84 13.01 -4.89
N THR A 141 -2.19 14.12 -4.59
CA THR A 141 -2.09 14.66 -3.22
C THR A 141 -3.43 15.18 -2.73
N ILE A 142 -3.61 15.26 -1.41
CA ILE A 142 -4.82 15.84 -0.81
C ILE A 142 -5.03 17.28 -1.31
N GLU A 143 -3.94 18.03 -1.53
CA GLU A 143 -3.95 19.39 -2.06
C GLU A 143 -4.37 19.42 -3.53
N GLU A 144 -3.82 18.56 -4.38
CA GLU A 144 -4.23 18.46 -5.79
C GLU A 144 -5.70 18.04 -5.93
N ILE A 145 -6.18 17.12 -5.09
CA ILE A 145 -7.60 16.71 -5.06
C ILE A 145 -8.47 17.88 -4.61
N ALA A 146 -8.07 18.59 -3.55
CA ALA A 146 -8.78 19.77 -3.07
C ALA A 146 -8.89 20.85 -4.15
N THR A 147 -7.79 21.14 -4.85
CA THR A 147 -7.78 22.05 -5.99
C THR A 147 -8.66 21.56 -7.14
N ARG A 148 -8.59 20.27 -7.48
CA ARG A 148 -9.34 19.68 -8.60
C ARG A 148 -10.84 19.65 -8.36
N LEU A 149 -11.27 19.42 -7.11
CA LEU A 149 -12.68 19.35 -6.73
C LEU A 149 -13.23 20.69 -6.21
N GLY A 150 -12.38 21.72 -6.06
CA GLY A 150 -12.79 23.02 -5.54
C GLY A 150 -13.19 22.98 -4.05
N GLU A 151 -12.61 22.07 -3.28
CA GLU A 151 -12.95 21.81 -1.89
C GLU A 151 -11.77 22.09 -0.94
N GLN A 152 -12.05 22.13 0.37
CA GLN A 152 -10.99 22.26 1.37
C GLN A 152 -10.30 20.92 1.64
N THR A 153 -8.99 20.95 1.90
CA THR A 153 -8.19 19.75 2.22
C THR A 153 -8.74 18.96 3.41
N GLY A 154 -9.37 19.63 4.39
CA GLY A 154 -10.06 18.97 5.51
C GLY A 154 -11.25 18.12 5.09
N ALA A 155 -12.04 18.58 4.11
CA ALA A 155 -13.15 17.83 3.54
C ALA A 155 -12.64 16.59 2.77
N ILE A 156 -11.56 16.75 1.99
CA ILE A 156 -10.91 15.61 1.29
C ILE A 156 -10.44 14.56 2.30
N LYS A 157 -9.76 14.96 3.37
CA LYS A 157 -9.29 14.07 4.43
C LYS A 157 -10.43 13.29 5.07
N SER A 158 -11.52 13.98 5.43
CA SER A 158 -12.69 13.36 6.04
C SER A 158 -13.37 12.35 5.09
N ARG A 159 -13.54 12.71 3.82
CA ARG A 159 -14.12 11.81 2.81
C ARG A 159 -13.26 10.57 2.57
N LEU A 160 -11.94 10.74 2.44
CA LEU A 160 -11.01 9.62 2.28
C LEU A 160 -11.02 8.67 3.48
N HIS A 161 -11.06 9.23 4.69
CA HIS A 161 -11.17 8.43 5.91
C HIS A 161 -12.46 7.59 5.87
N ARG A 162 -13.60 8.24 5.65
CA ARG A 162 -14.91 7.57 5.65
C ARG A 162 -15.03 6.53 4.54
N ALA A 163 -14.53 6.83 3.34
CA ALA A 163 -14.50 5.88 2.23
C ALA A 163 -13.73 4.61 2.59
N ARG A 164 -12.58 4.74 3.24
CA ARG A 164 -11.75 3.60 3.67
C ARG A 164 -12.36 2.80 4.81
N GLU A 165 -13.09 3.44 5.72
CA GLU A 165 -13.88 2.74 6.72
C GLU A 165 -14.96 1.87 6.09
N LEU A 166 -15.75 2.43 5.17
CA LEU A 166 -16.82 1.69 4.48
C LEU A 166 -16.27 0.48 3.70
N VAL A 167 -15.16 0.65 2.98
CA VAL A 167 -14.50 -0.47 2.28
C VAL A 167 -14.05 -1.53 3.28
N ARG A 168 -13.44 -1.13 4.40
CA ARG A 168 -12.98 -2.07 5.44
C ARG A 168 -14.15 -2.82 6.07
N GLU A 169 -15.22 -2.11 6.45
CA GLU A 169 -16.44 -2.69 7.01
C GLU A 169 -17.03 -3.73 6.06
N TYR A 170 -17.07 -3.43 4.75
CA TYR A 170 -17.51 -4.37 3.73
C TYR A 170 -16.62 -5.62 3.67
N MET A 171 -15.30 -5.45 3.61
CA MET A 171 -14.35 -6.56 3.49
C MET A 171 -14.30 -7.45 4.74
N LEU A 172 -14.50 -6.88 5.94
CA LEU A 172 -14.59 -7.63 7.19
C LEU A 172 -15.98 -8.29 7.36
N GLY A 173 -17.03 -7.64 6.87
CA GLY A 173 -18.40 -8.18 6.88
C GLY A 173 -18.59 -9.35 5.91
N SER A 174 -18.00 -9.27 4.72
CA SER A 174 -18.03 -10.36 3.72
C SER A 174 -17.24 -11.60 4.15
N SER A 175 -16.25 -11.43 5.04
CA SER A 175 -15.49 -12.53 5.64
C SER A 175 -16.35 -13.48 6.50
N SER A 176 -17.50 -13.03 7.01
CA SER A 176 -18.43 -13.88 7.77
C SER A 176 -19.36 -14.72 6.90
N ILE A 177 -19.52 -14.38 5.60
CA ILE A 177 -20.48 -15.04 4.71
C ILE A 177 -19.81 -16.19 3.94
N SER A 178 -18.52 -16.07 3.61
CA SER A 178 -17.80 -17.10 2.86
C SER A 178 -17.54 -18.41 3.64
N SER A 179 -17.67 -18.41 4.98
CA SER A 179 -17.44 -19.59 5.82
C SER A 179 -18.63 -20.56 5.91
N LEU A 180 -19.79 -20.24 5.33
CA LEU A 180 -20.99 -21.09 5.35
C LEU A 180 -21.24 -21.90 4.06
N GLY A 181 -20.37 -21.81 3.06
CA GLY A 181 -20.62 -22.29 1.70
C GLY A 181 -19.72 -23.41 1.19
N VAL A 182 -19.37 -24.40 2.01
CA VAL A 182 -18.86 -25.69 1.50
C VAL A 182 -19.58 -26.82 2.23
N ARG A 183 -20.67 -27.31 1.63
CA ARG A 183 -21.22 -28.64 1.84
C ARG A 183 -21.58 -29.23 0.48
#